data_AF-A0A2N5U5R6-F1
#
_entry.id   AF-A0A2N5U5R6-F1
#
_cell.length_a   1.000
_cell.length_b   1.000
_cell.length_c   1.000
_cell.angle_alpha   90.00
_cell.angle_beta   90.00
_cell.angle_gamma   90.00
#
_symmetry.space_group_name_H-M   'P 1'
#
loop_
_entity.id
_entity.type
_entity.pdbx_description
1 polymer ?
#
loop_
_entity_poly.entity_id
_entity_poly.type
_entity_poly.pdbx_seq_one_letter_code
_entity_poly.pdbx_strand_id
1 'polypeptide(L)'
;MNEYLHFLGLTSSRQTSIEALRTISIEAADDLKTVMSIPASGPKIAPFICLDNLDMEEKVHMSSVGHQSMTFHGAWGYIHLPNKELMKNLDPSELNLLSYSKAISQLSTMDIDPKILFPSKTAFDHYESVMKSQLASTFNCYLAFAINCEGALPLGPPVIEQRDCKKPKIAMLKLMDKSDNSSKGIGQVLEAIQVQSGLTPEKFFSRLQPMDTDLGTCQNFNLLRDIRHPSNNPANNLNNIVFQLGASHTLWNVAQAIFTAHLGGSSNEEDLGAWRSLSSLGVPPEKVIQKKDYTAMIHYMEQVHEVTLVHCLR
;
A
#
# COMPACT_ATOMS: atom_id res chain seq x y z
N MET A 1 -26.31 -26.43 18.35
CA MET A 1 -26.10 -25.03 18.77
C MET A 1 -26.25 -25.01 20.29
N ASN A 2 -25.34 -24.40 21.04
CA ASN A 2 -25.48 -24.32 22.49
C ASN A 2 -26.52 -23.25 22.83
N GLU A 3 -27.70 -23.66 23.31
CA GLU A 3 -28.85 -22.75 23.52
C GLU A 3 -28.57 -21.67 24.56
N TYR A 4 -27.77 -21.97 25.59
CA TYR A 4 -27.38 -21.01 26.62
C TYR A 4 -26.51 -19.88 26.03
N LEU A 5 -25.52 -20.22 25.20
CA LEU A 5 -24.68 -19.22 24.52
C LEU A 5 -25.47 -18.44 23.44
N HIS A 6 -26.46 -19.06 22.81
CA HIS A 6 -27.35 -18.36 21.88
C HIS A 6 -28.25 -17.35 22.60
N PHE A 7 -28.82 -17.75 23.74
CA PHE A 7 -29.65 -16.88 24.59
C PHE A 7 -28.88 -15.65 25.10
N LEU A 8 -27.60 -15.82 25.44
CA LEU A 8 -26.71 -14.72 25.83
C LEU A 8 -26.19 -13.86 24.65
N GLY A 9 -26.57 -14.19 23.41
CA GLY A 9 -26.11 -13.47 22.21
C GLY A 9 -24.65 -13.73 21.82
N LEU A 10 -23.99 -14.71 22.44
CA LEU A 10 -22.59 -15.06 22.18
C LEU A 10 -22.41 -16.00 20.99
N THR A 11 -23.50 -16.61 20.49
CA THR A 11 -23.49 -17.43 19.27
C THR A 11 -24.71 -17.14 18.41
N SER A 12 -24.52 -17.14 17.09
CA SER A 12 -25.60 -16.99 16.09
C SER A 12 -25.72 -18.27 15.25
N SER A 13 -26.92 -18.52 14.71
CA SER A 13 -27.12 -19.67 13.84
C SER A 13 -26.39 -19.43 12.52
N ARG A 14 -25.93 -20.50 11.86
CA ARG A 14 -25.33 -20.38 10.53
C ARG A 14 -26.24 -19.64 9.55
N GLN A 15 -27.55 -19.89 9.61
CA GLN A 15 -28.55 -19.23 8.77
C GLN A 15 -28.59 -17.72 9.04
N THR A 16 -28.62 -17.32 10.32
CA THR A 16 -28.60 -15.91 10.72
C THR A 16 -27.33 -15.22 10.25
N SER A 17 -26.16 -15.85 10.40
CA SER A 17 -24.89 -15.28 9.94
C SER A 17 -24.84 -15.13 8.42
N ILE A 18 -25.32 -16.11 7.66
CA ILE A 18 -25.41 -16.04 6.20
C ILE A 18 -26.35 -14.91 5.76
N GLU A 19 -27.50 -14.76 6.42
CA GLU A 19 -28.47 -13.71 6.07
C GLU A 19 -27.95 -12.31 6.39
N ALA A 20 -27.23 -12.15 7.52
CA ALA A 20 -26.52 -10.92 7.85
C ALA A 20 -25.46 -10.59 6.79
N LEU A 21 -24.63 -11.56 6.38
CA LEU A 21 -23.64 -11.38 5.32
C LEU A 21 -24.28 -11.00 3.98
N ARG A 22 -25.42 -11.60 3.62
CA ARG A 22 -26.18 -11.22 2.42
C ARG A 22 -26.66 -9.78 2.49
N THR A 23 -27.27 -9.39 3.61
CA THR A 23 -27.78 -8.03 3.82
C THR A 23 -26.66 -7.00 3.71
N ILE A 24 -25.54 -7.24 4.40
CA ILE A 24 -24.35 -6.38 4.33
C ILE A 24 -23.79 -6.33 2.91
N SER A 25 -23.79 -7.45 2.19
CA SER A 25 -23.30 -7.50 0.79
C SER A 25 -24.18 -6.69 -0.16
N ILE A 26 -25.50 -6.69 0.05
CA ILE A 26 -26.45 -5.91 -0.75
C ILE A 26 -26.24 -4.41 -0.49
N GLU A 27 -26.18 -4.01 0.79
CA GLU A 27 -25.95 -2.61 1.17
C GLU A 27 -24.60 -2.11 0.63
N ALA A 28 -23.54 -2.92 0.79
CA ALA A 28 -22.21 -2.59 0.27
C ALA A 28 -22.21 -2.43 -1.26
N ALA A 29 -23.00 -3.22 -1.99
CA ALA A 29 -23.10 -3.10 -3.44
C ALA A 29 -23.78 -1.80 -3.87
N ASP A 30 -24.79 -1.33 -3.13
CA ASP A 30 -25.47 -0.06 -3.44
C ASP A 30 -24.63 1.15 -3.02
N ASP A 31 -23.92 1.06 -1.90
CA ASP A 31 -22.89 2.03 -1.52
C ASP A 31 -21.81 2.14 -2.59
N LEU A 32 -21.38 1.02 -3.17
CA LEU A 32 -20.34 0.99 -4.20
C LEU A 32 -20.80 1.69 -5.49
N LYS A 33 -22.02 1.45 -5.95
CA LYS A 33 -22.61 2.19 -7.08
C LYS A 33 -22.68 3.69 -6.81
N THR A 34 -23.02 4.06 -5.58
CA THR A 34 -23.07 5.47 -5.16
C THR A 34 -21.69 6.12 -5.23
N VAL A 35 -20.67 5.46 -4.69
CA VAL A 35 -19.27 5.93 -4.71
C VAL A 35 -18.72 6.01 -6.14
N MET A 36 -19.08 5.06 -6.99
CA MET A 36 -18.60 4.99 -8.38
C MET A 36 -19.36 5.91 -9.35
N SER A 37 -20.51 6.45 -8.93
CA SER A 37 -21.35 7.29 -9.77
C SER A 37 -20.59 8.44 -10.42
N ILE A 38 -21.02 8.81 -11.63
CA ILE A 38 -20.40 9.93 -12.37
C ILE A 38 -21.20 11.19 -12.03
N PRO A 39 -20.59 12.18 -11.34
CA PRO A 39 -21.29 13.41 -11.01
C PRO A 39 -21.58 14.22 -12.27
N ALA A 40 -22.76 14.84 -12.32
CA ALA A 40 -23.15 15.71 -13.45
C ALA A 40 -22.29 16.98 -13.54
N SER A 41 -21.90 17.51 -12.37
CA SER A 41 -20.91 18.57 -12.21
C SER A 41 -19.83 18.06 -11.25
N GLY A 42 -18.60 17.91 -11.73
CA GLY A 42 -17.51 17.37 -10.93
C GLY A 42 -16.38 16.79 -11.77
N PRO A 43 -15.29 16.36 -11.10
CA PRO A 43 -14.13 15.82 -11.80
C PRO A 43 -14.50 14.52 -12.50
N LYS A 44 -14.01 14.36 -13.72
CA LYS A 44 -14.18 13.14 -14.54
C LYS A 44 -13.01 12.18 -14.30
N ILE A 45 -12.57 12.08 -13.06
CA ILE A 45 -11.69 11.04 -12.55
C ILE A 45 -12.53 10.11 -11.68
N ALA A 46 -12.27 8.83 -11.74
CA ALA A 46 -12.88 7.87 -10.86
C ALA A 46 -12.26 7.95 -9.46
N PRO A 47 -12.96 7.43 -8.44
CA PRO A 47 -12.32 7.05 -7.19
C PRO A 47 -11.09 6.16 -7.44
N PHE A 48 -10.12 6.20 -6.51
CA PHE A 48 -8.95 5.35 -6.59
C PHE A 48 -9.31 3.94 -6.13
N ILE A 49 -8.77 2.94 -6.83
CA ILE A 49 -9.01 1.53 -6.51
C ILE A 49 -7.69 0.90 -6.12
N CYS A 50 -7.60 0.31 -4.93
CA CYS A 50 -6.47 -0.53 -4.56
C CYS A 50 -6.85 -1.99 -4.80
N LEU A 51 -5.97 -2.73 -5.48
CA LEU A 51 -6.11 -4.13 -5.80
C LEU A 51 -4.87 -4.88 -5.34
N ASP A 52 -5.08 -6.06 -4.78
CA ASP A 52 -4.01 -6.94 -4.36
C ASP A 52 -4.49 -8.40 -4.36
N ASN A 53 -3.55 -9.34 -4.38
CA ASN A 53 -3.86 -10.76 -4.39
C ASN A 53 -4.28 -11.23 -2.99
N LEU A 54 -5.08 -12.29 -2.95
CA LEU A 54 -5.55 -12.90 -1.71
C LEU A 54 -5.33 -14.40 -1.77
N ASP A 55 -4.30 -14.87 -1.08
CA ASP A 55 -4.02 -16.29 -0.94
C ASP A 55 -4.51 -16.80 0.41
N MET A 56 -5.47 -17.75 0.38
CA MET A 56 -5.93 -18.46 1.58
C MET A 56 -5.43 -19.90 1.53
N GLU A 57 -4.64 -20.31 2.52
CA GLU A 57 -4.18 -21.70 2.62
C GLU A 57 -5.05 -22.47 3.63
N GLU A 58 -5.79 -23.47 3.14
CA GLU A 58 -6.32 -24.52 3.98
C GLU A 58 -5.20 -25.52 4.26
N LYS A 59 -4.76 -25.59 5.52
CA LYS A 59 -3.69 -26.49 5.92
C LYS A 59 -4.23 -27.72 6.63
N VAL A 60 -3.95 -28.89 6.08
CA VAL A 60 -4.27 -30.17 6.71
C VAL A 60 -3.04 -30.64 7.52
N HIS A 61 -3.23 -30.95 8.81
CA HIS A 61 -2.13 -31.37 9.68
C HIS A 61 -1.55 -32.75 9.34
N MET A 62 -2.39 -33.68 8.88
CA MET A 62 -1.97 -35.01 8.43
C MET A 62 -2.48 -35.25 7.01
N SER A 63 -1.60 -35.11 6.05
CA SER A 63 -1.90 -35.36 4.64
C SER A 63 -2.23 -36.83 4.42
N SER A 64 -3.29 -37.12 3.67
CA SER A 64 -3.63 -38.47 3.20
C SER A 64 -4.12 -38.42 1.75
N VAL A 65 -4.32 -39.57 1.11
CA VAL A 65 -4.83 -39.61 -0.26
C VAL A 65 -6.23 -38.99 -0.30
N GLY A 66 -6.37 -37.87 -1.01
CA GLY A 66 -7.61 -37.07 -1.07
C GLY A 66 -7.75 -36.01 0.03
N HIS A 67 -6.80 -35.90 0.97
CA HIS A 67 -6.75 -34.82 1.96
C HIS A 67 -5.36 -34.19 1.95
N GLN A 68 -5.23 -33.10 1.22
CA GLN A 68 -4.01 -32.31 1.11
C GLN A 68 -4.33 -30.86 1.43
N SER A 69 -3.33 -30.13 1.92
CA SER A 69 -3.44 -28.68 2.02
C SER A 69 -3.75 -28.09 0.64
N MET A 70 -4.63 -27.10 0.60
CA MET A 70 -5.04 -26.42 -0.62
C MET A 70 -4.85 -24.92 -0.47
N THR A 71 -4.38 -24.27 -1.52
CA THR A 71 -4.31 -22.81 -1.59
C THR A 71 -5.41 -22.32 -2.51
N PHE A 72 -6.22 -21.39 -2.01
CA PHE A 72 -7.23 -20.68 -2.77
C PHE A 72 -6.65 -19.33 -3.19
N HIS A 73 -6.60 -19.12 -4.50
CA HIS A 73 -6.15 -17.87 -5.09
C HIS A 73 -7.36 -16.99 -5.42
N GLY A 74 -7.46 -15.86 -4.74
CA GLY A 74 -8.43 -14.82 -5.02
C GLY A 74 -7.74 -13.47 -5.22
N ALA A 75 -8.55 -12.46 -5.47
CA ALA A 75 -8.15 -11.06 -5.41
C ALA A 75 -9.01 -10.36 -4.35
N TRP A 76 -8.46 -9.29 -3.79
CA TRP A 76 -9.22 -8.36 -2.98
C TRP A 76 -8.97 -6.94 -3.46
N GLY A 77 -9.88 -6.05 -3.12
CA GLY A 77 -9.73 -4.66 -3.49
C GLY A 77 -10.71 -3.77 -2.76
N TYR A 78 -10.38 -2.49 -2.74
CA TYR A 78 -11.24 -1.47 -2.17
C TYR A 78 -11.11 -0.16 -2.92
N ILE A 79 -12.19 0.59 -2.90
CA ILE A 79 -12.25 1.94 -3.42
C ILE A 79 -11.97 2.90 -2.28
N HIS A 80 -11.10 3.87 -2.50
CA HIS A 80 -10.88 4.97 -1.57
C HIS A 80 -11.09 6.31 -2.27
N LEU A 81 -11.73 7.24 -1.54
CA LEU A 81 -12.02 8.57 -2.03
C LEU A 81 -10.95 9.54 -1.55
N PRO A 82 -10.41 10.40 -2.43
CA PRO A 82 -9.53 11.48 -2.01
C PRO A 82 -10.21 12.37 -0.96
N ASN A 83 -9.41 12.97 -0.08
CA ASN A 83 -9.90 13.89 0.93
C ASN A 83 -10.70 15.03 0.27
N LYS A 84 -11.91 15.32 0.77
CA LYS A 84 -12.79 16.36 0.20
C LYS A 84 -12.17 17.76 0.21
N GLU A 85 -11.37 18.08 1.21
CA GLU A 85 -10.65 19.37 1.29
C GLU A 85 -9.56 19.45 0.22
N LEU A 86 -8.86 18.35 -0.03
CA LEU A 86 -7.91 18.26 -1.14
C LEU A 86 -8.63 18.48 -2.47
N MET A 87 -9.75 17.79 -2.70
CA MET A 87 -10.51 17.91 -3.95
C MET A 87 -11.06 19.31 -4.22
N LYS A 88 -11.34 20.11 -3.17
CA LYS A 88 -11.79 21.50 -3.31
C LYS A 88 -10.69 22.44 -3.82
N ASN A 89 -9.43 22.10 -3.60
CA ASN A 89 -8.27 22.91 -3.98
C ASN A 89 -7.73 22.57 -5.37
N LEU A 90 -8.31 21.57 -6.05
CA LEU A 90 -7.92 21.14 -7.38
C LEU A 90 -8.87 21.70 -8.42
N ASP A 91 -8.36 21.99 -9.62
CA ASP A 91 -9.19 22.36 -10.77
C ASP A 91 -9.93 21.13 -11.31
N PRO A 92 -11.26 21.04 -11.19
CA PRO A 92 -12.02 19.88 -11.66
C PRO A 92 -11.95 19.71 -13.18
N SER A 93 -11.66 20.78 -13.93
CA SER A 93 -11.52 20.75 -15.37
C SER A 93 -10.26 20.02 -15.82
N GLU A 94 -9.24 19.91 -14.97
CA GLU A 94 -8.00 19.17 -15.25
C GLU A 94 -8.02 17.73 -14.72
N LEU A 95 -9.03 17.36 -13.92
CA LEU A 95 -9.18 16.02 -13.36
C LEU A 95 -9.98 15.10 -14.30
N ASN A 96 -9.41 14.82 -15.48
CA ASN A 96 -10.05 14.01 -16.50
C ASN A 96 -9.04 13.25 -17.38
N LEU A 97 -9.55 12.31 -18.19
CA LEU A 97 -8.73 11.46 -19.06
C LEU A 97 -7.95 12.25 -20.13
N LEU A 98 -8.54 13.29 -20.73
CA LEU A 98 -7.88 14.09 -21.77
C LEU A 98 -6.69 14.86 -21.21
N SER A 99 -6.86 15.50 -20.05
CA SER A 99 -5.78 16.21 -19.35
C SER A 99 -4.65 15.25 -18.97
N TYR A 100 -4.99 14.06 -18.45
CA TYR A 100 -4.01 13.02 -18.18
C TYR A 100 -3.25 12.58 -19.44
N SER A 101 -3.94 12.24 -20.52
CA SER A 101 -3.29 11.81 -21.77
C SER A 101 -2.38 12.90 -22.35
N LYS A 102 -2.79 14.18 -22.25
CA LYS A 102 -1.98 15.32 -22.66
C LYS A 102 -0.73 15.48 -21.80
N ALA A 103 -0.83 15.30 -20.48
CA ALA A 103 0.31 15.35 -19.58
C ALA A 103 1.31 14.21 -19.89
N ILE A 104 0.82 12.98 -20.07
CA ILE A 104 1.68 11.82 -20.36
C ILE A 104 2.39 11.96 -21.71
N SER A 105 1.73 12.48 -22.75
CA SER A 105 2.39 12.63 -24.06
C SER A 105 3.56 13.61 -24.01
N GLN A 106 3.48 14.64 -23.16
CA GLN A 106 4.55 15.62 -22.96
C GLN A 106 5.76 15.05 -22.21
N LEU A 107 5.58 13.98 -21.40
CA LEU A 107 6.68 13.35 -20.67
C LEU A 107 7.74 12.76 -21.60
N SER A 108 7.34 12.28 -22.78
CA SER A 108 8.29 11.69 -23.75
C SER A 108 9.36 12.67 -24.24
N THR A 109 9.09 13.97 -24.13
CA THR A 109 9.96 15.07 -24.55
C THR A 109 10.44 15.93 -23.37
N MET A 110 10.13 15.52 -22.13
CA MET A 110 10.47 16.29 -20.94
C MET A 110 11.95 16.09 -20.60
N ASP A 111 12.72 17.17 -20.60
CA ASP A 111 14.07 17.17 -20.03
C ASP A 111 13.97 17.09 -18.51
N ILE A 112 14.44 15.98 -17.95
CA ILE A 112 14.51 15.78 -16.51
C ILE A 112 15.78 16.47 -15.99
N ASP A 113 15.64 17.63 -15.36
CA ASP A 113 16.73 18.23 -14.58
C ASP A 113 16.92 17.39 -13.30
N PRO A 114 18.06 16.70 -13.11
CA PRO A 114 18.30 15.90 -11.91
C PRO A 114 18.12 16.69 -10.61
N LYS A 115 18.29 18.02 -10.63
CA LYS A 115 18.06 18.91 -9.47
C LYS A 115 16.66 18.77 -8.88
N ILE A 116 15.66 18.39 -9.66
CA ILE A 116 14.29 18.16 -9.14
C ILE A 116 14.22 16.97 -8.19
N LEU A 117 15.20 16.06 -8.24
CA LEU A 117 15.30 14.89 -7.37
C LEU A 117 16.14 15.16 -6.10
N PHE A 118 16.84 16.30 -6.04
CA PHE A 118 17.64 16.65 -4.86
C PHE A 118 16.78 17.37 -3.82
N PRO A 119 17.06 17.15 -2.52
CA PRO A 119 16.41 17.93 -1.47
C PRO A 119 16.65 19.43 -1.67
N SER A 120 15.61 20.23 -1.44
CA SER A 120 15.78 21.68 -1.34
C SER A 120 16.65 22.03 -0.13
N LYS A 121 17.20 23.26 -0.10
CA LYS A 121 17.98 23.73 1.06
C LYS A 121 17.18 23.61 2.36
N THR A 122 15.90 24.00 2.34
CA THR A 122 15.00 23.86 3.48
C THR A 122 14.79 22.42 3.91
N ALA A 123 14.65 21.49 2.96
CA ALA A 123 14.52 20.06 3.26
C ALA A 123 15.81 19.50 3.88
N PHE A 124 16.98 19.94 3.39
CA PHE A 124 18.28 19.57 3.95
C PHE A 124 18.46 20.10 5.38
N ASP A 125 18.12 21.36 5.64
CA ASP A 125 18.23 21.98 6.98
C ASP A 125 17.28 21.30 7.98
N HIS A 126 16.09 20.88 7.51
CA HIS A 126 15.17 20.07 8.29
C HIS A 126 15.78 18.69 8.61
N TYR A 127 16.33 17.99 7.62
CA TYR A 127 16.98 16.69 7.81
C TYR A 127 18.16 16.78 8.79
N GLU A 128 18.98 17.82 8.69
CA GLU A 128 20.05 18.09 9.65
C GLU A 128 19.52 18.23 11.08
N SER A 129 18.40 18.94 11.24
CA SER A 129 17.74 19.12 12.55
C SER A 129 17.20 17.79 13.10
N VAL A 130 16.64 16.93 12.25
CA VAL A 130 16.22 15.56 12.61
C VAL A 130 17.41 14.75 13.12
N MET A 131 18.51 14.70 12.36
CA MET A 131 19.71 13.96 12.76
C MET A 131 20.31 14.46 14.07
N LYS A 132 20.38 15.79 14.26
CA LYS A 132 20.82 16.40 15.54
C LYS A 132 19.95 16.00 16.72
N SER A 133 18.63 15.98 16.53
CA SER A 133 17.71 15.58 17.61
C SER A 133 17.83 14.10 17.97
N GLN A 134 18.00 13.23 16.97
CA GLN A 134 18.20 11.80 17.20
C GLN A 134 19.52 11.56 17.95
N LEU A 135 20.62 12.19 17.55
CA LEU A 135 21.89 12.15 18.28
C LEU A 135 21.75 12.66 19.72
N ALA A 136 21.07 13.79 19.92
CA ALA A 136 20.83 14.35 21.25
C ALA A 136 19.98 13.42 22.13
N SER A 137 18.93 12.83 21.57
CA SER A 137 18.07 11.84 22.24
C SER A 137 18.88 10.61 22.65
N THR A 138 19.63 10.01 21.72
CA THR A 138 20.46 8.84 21.98
C THR A 138 21.54 9.13 23.03
N PHE A 139 22.21 10.29 22.94
CA PHE A 139 23.19 10.71 23.95
C PHE A 139 22.54 10.82 25.34
N ASN A 140 21.36 11.46 25.41
CA ASN A 140 20.62 11.65 26.65
C ASN A 140 20.17 10.32 27.28
N CYS A 141 19.68 9.39 26.47
CA CYS A 141 19.16 8.11 26.93
C CYS A 141 20.24 7.13 27.38
N TYR A 142 21.38 7.07 26.69
CA TYR A 142 22.35 5.98 26.86
C TYR A 142 23.72 6.38 27.41
N LEU A 143 24.14 7.63 27.25
CA LEU A 143 25.50 8.05 27.59
C LEU A 143 25.52 9.01 28.78
N ALA A 144 24.75 10.09 28.73
CA ALA A 144 24.70 11.08 29.81
C ALA A 144 23.46 11.96 29.72
N PHE A 145 22.89 12.33 30.87
CA PHE A 145 21.82 13.33 30.94
C PHE A 145 22.38 14.72 31.23
N ALA A 146 21.80 15.74 30.60
CA ALA A 146 22.18 17.13 30.86
C ALA A 146 21.52 17.63 32.16
N ILE A 147 22.31 18.25 33.04
CA ILE A 147 21.80 18.91 34.26
C ILE A 147 21.22 20.29 33.92
N ASN A 148 21.81 20.98 32.94
CA ASN A 148 21.30 22.24 32.39
C ASN A 148 20.90 22.04 30.92
N CYS A 149 19.67 22.40 30.57
CA CYS A 149 19.12 22.28 29.22
C CYS A 149 19.20 23.60 28.42
N GLU A 150 19.76 24.66 28.98
CA GLU A 150 19.92 25.94 28.29
C GLU A 150 20.89 25.78 27.10
N GLY A 151 20.40 26.08 25.89
CA GLY A 151 21.15 25.87 24.64
C GLY A 151 21.25 24.41 24.19
N ALA A 152 20.60 23.47 24.87
CA ALA A 152 20.61 22.06 24.48
C ALA A 152 19.88 21.84 23.15
N LEU A 153 20.35 20.85 22.39
CA LEU A 153 19.65 20.40 21.18
C LEU A 153 18.28 19.80 21.55
N PRO A 154 17.24 20.02 20.73
CA PRO A 154 15.95 19.35 20.92
C PRO A 154 16.11 17.83 20.93
N LEU A 155 15.44 17.13 21.84
CA LEU A 155 15.44 15.65 21.88
C LEU A 155 14.44 15.03 20.89
N GLY A 156 13.44 15.81 20.47
CA GLY A 156 12.48 15.40 19.45
C GLY A 156 12.82 16.00 18.09
N PRO A 157 12.57 15.26 16.99
CA PRO A 157 12.72 15.83 15.65
C PRO A 157 11.74 16.99 15.44
N PRO A 158 12.11 17.98 14.61
CA PRO A 158 11.16 19.01 14.19
C PRO A 158 9.94 18.37 13.52
N VAL A 159 8.78 18.98 13.72
CA VAL A 159 7.54 18.51 13.12
C VAL A 159 7.60 18.67 11.60
N ILE A 160 7.39 17.58 10.86
CA ILE A 160 7.15 17.61 9.42
C ILE A 160 5.73 18.09 9.13
N GLU A 161 5.44 18.47 7.88
CA GLU A 161 4.07 18.76 7.47
C GLU A 161 3.17 17.54 7.74
N GLN A 162 2.31 17.65 8.74
CA GLN A 162 1.34 16.61 9.07
C GLN A 162 0.07 16.84 8.27
N ARG A 163 -0.31 15.83 7.48
CA ARG A 163 -1.63 15.79 6.85
C ARG A 163 -2.64 15.27 7.85
N ASP A 164 -3.87 15.79 7.79
CA ASP A 164 -4.94 15.38 8.69
C ASP A 164 -5.25 13.88 8.50
N CYS A 165 -4.93 13.09 9.53
CA CYS A 165 -5.10 11.64 9.56
C CYS A 165 -6.57 11.24 9.82
N LYS A 166 -7.50 11.74 8.99
CA LYS A 166 -8.90 11.30 9.04
C LYS A 166 -8.99 9.86 8.54
N LYS A 167 -9.73 9.01 9.27
CA LYS A 167 -10.04 7.65 8.83
C LYS A 167 -10.66 7.70 7.42
N PRO A 168 -10.06 7.03 6.41
CA PRO A 168 -10.59 7.06 5.06
C PRO A 168 -11.91 6.31 5.00
N LYS A 169 -12.86 6.81 4.19
CA LYS A 169 -14.02 6.02 3.79
C LYS A 169 -13.58 5.09 2.66
N ILE A 170 -13.58 3.79 2.94
CA ILE A 170 -13.28 2.74 1.96
C ILE A 170 -14.56 1.95 1.62
N ALA A 171 -14.66 1.47 0.39
CA ALA A 171 -15.72 0.55 -0.04
C ALA A 171 -15.09 -0.71 -0.64
N MET A 172 -15.38 -1.87 -0.05
CA MET A 172 -14.76 -3.13 -0.46
C MET A 172 -15.37 -3.66 -1.77
N LEU A 173 -14.52 -4.22 -2.63
CA LEU A 173 -14.92 -4.90 -3.86
C LEU A 173 -15.02 -6.42 -3.61
N LYS A 174 -16.03 -7.05 -4.19
CA LYS A 174 -16.18 -8.51 -4.18
C LYS A 174 -15.38 -9.12 -5.33
N LEU A 175 -14.15 -9.52 -5.04
CA LEU A 175 -13.20 -10.03 -6.05
C LEU A 175 -12.62 -11.42 -5.73
N MET A 176 -13.06 -12.06 -4.65
CA MET A 176 -12.51 -13.34 -4.18
C MET A 176 -12.60 -14.48 -5.21
N ASP A 177 -13.54 -14.43 -6.15
CA ASP A 177 -13.70 -15.42 -7.21
C ASP A 177 -12.87 -15.11 -8.47
N LYS A 178 -12.13 -14.00 -8.45
CA LYS A 178 -11.23 -13.55 -9.51
C LYS A 178 -9.79 -13.66 -9.03
N SER A 179 -8.86 -13.75 -9.96
CA SER A 179 -7.42 -13.71 -9.67
C SER A 179 -6.77 -12.76 -10.65
N ASP A 180 -5.85 -11.92 -10.19
CA ASP A 180 -5.05 -10.98 -10.96
C ASP A 180 -3.65 -11.53 -11.33
N ASN A 181 -3.36 -12.78 -10.97
CA ASN A 181 -2.09 -13.47 -11.23
C ASN A 181 -1.82 -13.78 -12.73
N SER A 182 -2.64 -13.28 -13.65
CA SER A 182 -2.41 -13.39 -15.09
C SER A 182 -3.08 -12.26 -15.86
N SER A 183 -2.67 -12.03 -17.11
CA SER A 183 -3.32 -11.07 -18.01
C SER A 183 -4.79 -11.38 -18.28
N LYS A 184 -5.16 -12.66 -18.37
CA LYS A 184 -6.58 -13.07 -18.45
C LYS A 184 -7.31 -12.73 -17.16
N GLY A 185 -6.69 -13.05 -16.03
CA GLY A 185 -7.22 -12.85 -14.70
C GLY A 185 -7.52 -11.38 -14.38
N ILE A 186 -6.55 -10.49 -14.60
CA ILE A 186 -6.76 -9.05 -14.41
C ILE A 186 -7.87 -8.50 -15.31
N GLY A 187 -8.05 -9.05 -16.53
CA GLY A 187 -9.19 -8.72 -17.38
C GLY A 187 -10.54 -9.06 -16.73
N GLN A 188 -10.63 -10.19 -16.03
CA GLN A 188 -11.83 -10.60 -15.30
C GLN A 188 -12.05 -9.75 -14.03
N VAL A 189 -10.97 -9.31 -13.38
CA VAL A 189 -11.04 -8.36 -12.25
C VAL A 189 -11.61 -7.03 -12.73
N LEU A 190 -11.11 -6.48 -13.84
CA LEU A 190 -11.62 -5.22 -14.41
C LEU A 190 -13.10 -5.31 -14.82
N GLU A 191 -13.51 -6.42 -15.41
CA GLU A 191 -14.93 -6.69 -15.71
C GLU A 191 -15.77 -6.73 -14.44
N ALA A 192 -15.30 -7.43 -13.40
CA ALA A 192 -16.00 -7.51 -12.12
C ALA A 192 -16.13 -6.14 -11.44
N ILE A 193 -15.11 -5.28 -11.53
CA ILE A 193 -15.16 -3.89 -11.03
C ILE A 193 -16.19 -3.08 -11.82
N GLN A 194 -16.18 -3.18 -13.16
CA GLN A 194 -17.14 -2.48 -14.00
C GLN A 194 -18.58 -2.90 -13.68
N VAL A 195 -18.84 -4.20 -13.53
CA VAL A 195 -20.17 -4.72 -13.16
C VAL A 195 -20.60 -4.20 -11.78
N GLN A 196 -19.72 -4.27 -10.79
CA GLN A 196 -20.02 -3.80 -9.42
C GLN A 196 -20.26 -2.29 -9.37
N SER A 197 -19.60 -1.50 -10.23
CA SER A 197 -19.79 -0.05 -10.30
C SER A 197 -21.20 0.38 -10.72
N GLY A 198 -21.97 -0.51 -11.37
CA GLY A 198 -23.27 -0.19 -11.95
C GLY A 198 -23.20 0.73 -13.18
N LEU A 199 -22.01 1.07 -13.66
CA LEU A 199 -21.81 1.85 -14.89
C LEU A 199 -21.88 0.95 -16.11
N THR A 200 -22.39 1.49 -17.23
CA THR A 200 -22.25 0.81 -18.53
C THR A 200 -20.77 0.81 -18.96
N PRO A 201 -20.34 -0.13 -19.82
CA PRO A 201 -18.98 -0.13 -20.34
C PRO A 201 -18.55 1.22 -20.91
N GLU A 202 -19.41 1.90 -21.68
CA GLU A 202 -19.10 3.19 -22.29
C GLU A 202 -18.81 4.27 -21.24
N LYS A 203 -19.59 4.28 -20.14
CA LYS A 203 -19.38 5.22 -19.03
C LYS A 203 -18.14 4.87 -18.22
N PHE A 204 -17.89 3.58 -17.99
CA PHE A 204 -16.73 3.13 -17.22
C PHE A 204 -15.42 3.43 -17.94
N PHE A 205 -15.35 3.15 -19.26
CA PHE A 205 -14.14 3.30 -20.07
C PHE A 205 -13.93 4.72 -20.63
N SER A 206 -14.90 5.63 -20.49
CA SER A 206 -14.74 7.05 -20.88
C SER A 206 -14.13 7.94 -19.79
N ARG A 207 -13.99 7.43 -18.56
CA ARG A 207 -13.45 8.14 -17.40
C ARG A 207 -12.06 7.62 -17.04
N LEU A 208 -11.18 8.49 -16.55
CA LEU A 208 -9.89 8.08 -15.99
C LEU A 208 -10.11 7.22 -14.74
N GLN A 209 -9.49 6.04 -14.68
CA GLN A 209 -9.62 5.05 -13.62
C GLN A 209 -8.23 4.80 -13.01
N PRO A 210 -7.84 5.55 -11.96
CA PRO A 210 -6.60 5.31 -11.25
C PRO A 210 -6.71 4.06 -10.36
N MET A 211 -5.71 3.18 -10.44
CA MET A 211 -5.65 1.94 -9.67
C MET A 211 -4.25 1.73 -9.10
N ASP A 212 -4.19 1.16 -7.90
CA ASP A 212 -2.94 0.90 -7.17
C ASP A 212 -2.82 -0.60 -6.96
N THR A 213 -1.68 -1.19 -7.31
CA THR A 213 -1.47 -2.63 -7.14
C THR A 213 0.02 -2.97 -7.05
N ASP A 214 0.33 -4.26 -6.88
CA ASP A 214 1.70 -4.74 -6.86
C ASP A 214 2.34 -4.74 -8.27
N LEU A 215 3.64 -5.02 -8.32
CA LEU A 215 4.37 -5.02 -9.60
C LEU A 215 3.86 -6.12 -10.55
N GLY A 216 3.53 -7.30 -10.03
CA GLY A 216 3.09 -8.44 -10.83
C GLY A 216 1.78 -8.14 -11.56
N THR A 217 0.82 -7.54 -10.87
CA THR A 217 -0.47 -7.15 -11.43
C THR A 217 -0.33 -6.02 -12.43
N CYS A 218 0.55 -5.04 -12.17
CA CYS A 218 0.88 -4.00 -13.15
C CYS A 218 1.44 -4.61 -14.46
N GLN A 219 2.33 -5.59 -14.35
CA GLN A 219 2.88 -6.30 -15.50
C GLN A 219 1.80 -7.09 -16.25
N ASN A 220 0.94 -7.82 -15.53
CA ASN A 220 -0.17 -8.57 -16.12
C ASN A 220 -1.14 -7.66 -16.88
N PHE A 221 -1.44 -6.47 -16.33
CA PHE A 221 -2.26 -5.47 -16.99
C PHE A 221 -1.60 -4.92 -18.26
N ASN A 222 -0.31 -4.57 -18.19
CA ASN A 222 0.40 -4.05 -19.37
C ASN A 222 0.45 -5.09 -20.49
N LEU A 223 0.72 -6.37 -20.16
CA LEU A 223 0.63 -7.48 -21.12
C LEU A 223 -0.78 -7.61 -21.73
N LEU A 224 -1.84 -7.49 -20.91
CA LEU A 224 -3.22 -7.51 -21.40
C LEU A 224 -3.47 -6.37 -22.40
N ARG A 225 -2.99 -5.17 -22.08
CA ARG A 225 -3.13 -3.99 -22.93
C ARG A 225 -2.38 -4.17 -24.25
N ASP A 226 -1.16 -4.70 -24.21
CA ASP A 226 -0.34 -4.93 -25.40
C ASP A 226 -0.97 -5.96 -26.35
N ILE A 227 -1.54 -7.05 -25.81
CA ILE A 227 -2.25 -8.07 -26.60
C ILE A 227 -3.50 -7.49 -27.28
N ARG A 228 -4.13 -6.48 -26.69
CA ARG A 228 -5.35 -5.84 -27.22
C ARG A 228 -5.05 -4.61 -28.09
N HIS A 229 -3.80 -4.16 -28.13
CA HIS A 229 -3.39 -3.01 -28.92
C HIS A 229 -3.01 -3.42 -30.36
N PRO A 230 -3.34 -2.62 -31.39
CA PRO A 230 -4.13 -1.38 -31.35
C PRO A 230 -5.63 -1.67 -31.35
N SER A 231 -6.40 -0.85 -30.62
CA SER A 231 -7.86 -0.88 -30.70
C SER A 231 -8.46 0.51 -30.53
N ASN A 232 -9.43 0.84 -31.38
CA ASN A 232 -10.24 2.07 -31.25
C ASN A 232 -11.35 1.93 -30.21
N ASN A 233 -11.63 0.72 -29.72
CA ASN A 233 -12.62 0.49 -28.68
C ASN A 233 -11.98 0.74 -27.29
N PRO A 234 -12.50 1.70 -26.49
CA PRO A 234 -11.98 2.00 -25.15
C PRO A 234 -11.93 0.79 -24.21
N ALA A 235 -12.92 -0.11 -24.29
CA ALA A 235 -12.96 -1.32 -23.47
C ALA A 235 -11.85 -2.33 -23.80
N ASN A 236 -11.32 -2.26 -25.04
CA ASN A 236 -10.23 -3.12 -25.48
C ASN A 236 -8.86 -2.48 -25.25
N ASN A 237 -8.71 -1.18 -25.57
CA ASN A 237 -7.42 -0.52 -25.43
C ASN A 237 -7.06 -0.16 -23.98
N LEU A 238 -8.04 -0.07 -23.07
CA LEU A 238 -7.84 0.18 -21.64
C LEU A 238 -7.02 1.46 -21.34
N ASN A 239 -6.98 2.43 -22.27
CA ASN A 239 -6.17 3.65 -22.13
C ASN A 239 -6.64 4.56 -21.00
N ASN A 240 -7.86 4.35 -20.52
CA ASN A 240 -8.44 5.08 -19.42
C ASN A 240 -8.06 4.52 -18.04
N ILE A 241 -7.46 3.33 -17.97
CA ILE A 241 -7.04 2.69 -16.72
C ILE A 241 -5.55 2.92 -16.53
N VAL A 242 -5.20 3.43 -15.35
CA VAL A 242 -3.83 3.76 -14.98
C VAL A 242 -3.47 3.01 -13.72
N PHE A 243 -2.58 2.03 -13.87
CA PHE A 243 -2.01 1.33 -12.73
C PHE A 243 -0.76 2.07 -12.24
N GLN A 244 -0.72 2.37 -10.96
CA GLN A 244 0.46 2.82 -10.24
C GLN A 244 0.88 1.76 -9.22
N LEU A 245 2.19 1.74 -8.90
CA LEU A 245 2.70 0.85 -7.87
C LEU A 245 2.17 1.30 -6.51
N GLY A 246 1.57 0.36 -5.78
CA GLY A 246 1.05 0.62 -4.45
C GLY A 246 2.15 1.12 -3.52
N ALA A 247 1.92 2.29 -2.89
CA ALA A 247 2.92 2.96 -2.07
C ALA A 247 3.47 2.06 -0.95
N SER A 248 2.61 1.29 -0.28
CA SER A 248 3.02 0.37 0.79
C SER A 248 3.96 -0.72 0.30
N HIS A 249 3.68 -1.33 -0.86
CA HIS A 249 4.54 -2.38 -1.42
C HIS A 249 5.87 -1.79 -1.92
N THR A 250 5.86 -0.59 -2.51
CA THR A 250 7.08 0.11 -2.91
C THR A 250 7.94 0.45 -1.70
N LEU A 251 7.36 1.03 -0.64
CA LEU A 251 8.07 1.35 0.60
C LEU A 251 8.65 0.09 1.26
N TRP A 252 7.89 -1.01 1.26
CA TRP A 252 8.38 -2.28 1.74
C TRP A 252 9.58 -2.78 0.92
N ASN A 253 9.48 -2.83 -0.41
CA ASN A 253 10.60 -3.27 -1.26
C ASN A 253 11.85 -2.41 -1.06
N VAL A 254 11.69 -1.09 -0.94
CA VAL A 254 12.81 -0.16 -0.68
C VAL A 254 13.43 -0.41 0.69
N ALA A 255 12.62 -0.49 1.74
CA ALA A 255 13.10 -0.75 3.10
C ALA A 255 13.82 -2.10 3.18
N GLN A 256 13.25 -3.14 2.57
CA GLN A 256 13.89 -4.45 2.48
C GLN A 256 15.23 -4.39 1.74
N ALA A 257 15.30 -3.68 0.60
CA ALA A 257 16.52 -3.55 -0.18
C ALA A 257 17.64 -2.86 0.62
N ILE A 258 17.32 -1.73 1.28
CA ILE A 258 18.23 -1.02 2.18
C ILE A 258 18.70 -1.97 3.28
N PHE A 259 17.77 -2.63 3.97
CA PHE A 259 18.13 -3.45 5.12
C PHE A 259 18.95 -4.67 4.73
N THR A 260 18.65 -5.30 3.59
CA THR A 260 19.42 -6.42 3.04
C THR A 260 20.84 -5.97 2.67
N ALA A 261 20.98 -4.80 2.05
CA ALA A 261 22.29 -4.26 1.66
C ALA A 261 23.19 -3.97 2.87
N HIS A 262 22.60 -3.61 4.01
CA HIS A 262 23.32 -3.27 5.24
C HIS A 262 23.31 -4.40 6.29
N LEU A 263 22.70 -5.56 5.99
CA LEU A 263 22.62 -6.66 6.97
C LEU A 263 23.99 -7.21 7.32
N GLY A 264 24.89 -7.34 6.34
CA GLY A 264 26.20 -7.96 6.48
C GLY A 264 26.16 -9.49 6.46
N GLY A 265 27.30 -10.12 6.73
CA GLY A 265 27.45 -11.58 6.71
C GLY A 265 27.79 -12.16 8.09
N SER A 266 26.87 -12.94 8.66
CA SER A 266 27.09 -13.62 9.95
C SER A 266 28.13 -14.74 9.91
N SER A 267 28.59 -15.15 8.72
CA SER A 267 29.68 -16.10 8.54
C SER A 267 31.07 -15.47 8.68
N ASN A 268 31.15 -14.14 8.74
CA ASN A 268 32.40 -13.40 8.93
C ASN A 268 32.35 -12.68 10.29
N GLU A 269 33.17 -13.11 11.25
CA GLU A 269 33.20 -12.51 12.59
C GLU A 269 33.72 -11.06 12.62
N GLU A 270 34.46 -10.65 11.58
CA GLU A 270 34.93 -9.27 11.41
C GLU A 270 33.87 -8.35 10.78
N ASP A 271 32.76 -8.91 10.30
CA ASP A 271 31.66 -8.14 9.72
C ASP A 271 30.95 -7.30 10.80
N LEU A 272 30.70 -6.03 10.47
CA LEU A 272 30.06 -5.04 11.35
C LEU A 272 28.66 -4.63 10.86
N GLY A 273 28.04 -5.46 10.02
CA GLY A 273 26.69 -5.23 9.51
C GLY A 273 25.63 -5.29 10.60
N ALA A 274 24.39 -4.95 10.21
CA ALA A 274 23.26 -4.90 11.13
C ALA A 274 23.01 -6.22 11.88
N TRP A 275 23.39 -7.37 11.31
CA TRP A 275 23.23 -8.68 11.94
C TRP A 275 23.88 -8.74 13.33
N ARG A 276 25.01 -8.04 13.54
CA ARG A 276 25.77 -8.08 14.80
C ARG A 276 25.04 -7.34 15.91
N SER A 277 24.51 -6.15 15.60
CA SER A 277 23.67 -5.37 16.52
C SER A 277 22.41 -6.15 16.89
N LEU A 278 21.74 -6.74 15.90
CA LEU A 278 20.52 -7.53 16.11
C LEU A 278 20.78 -8.80 16.91
N SER A 279 21.87 -9.51 16.62
CA SER A 279 22.27 -10.69 17.38
C SER A 279 22.54 -10.34 18.85
N SER A 280 23.17 -9.20 19.11
CA SER A 280 23.40 -8.69 20.48
C SER A 280 22.10 -8.33 21.21
N LEU A 281 21.05 -7.99 20.46
CA LEU A 281 19.69 -7.75 20.97
C LEU A 281 18.83 -9.02 21.04
N GLY A 282 19.41 -10.19 20.73
CA GLY A 282 18.71 -11.48 20.77
C GLY A 282 17.85 -11.80 19.55
N VAL A 283 18.00 -11.05 18.45
CA VAL A 283 17.30 -11.28 17.19
C VAL A 283 18.18 -12.14 16.26
N PRO A 284 17.79 -13.38 15.95
CA PRO A 284 18.59 -14.25 15.09
C PRO A 284 18.52 -13.78 13.62
N PRO A 285 19.63 -13.81 12.86
CA PRO A 285 19.70 -13.30 11.49
C PRO A 285 18.63 -13.84 10.54
N GLU A 286 18.21 -15.10 10.71
CA GLU A 286 17.21 -15.77 9.87
C GLU A 286 15.80 -15.20 10.05
N LYS A 287 15.54 -14.48 11.15
CA LYS A 287 14.26 -13.83 11.43
C LYS A 287 14.22 -12.36 10.98
N VAL A 288 15.36 -11.79 10.58
CA VAL A 288 15.51 -10.35 10.31
C VAL A 288 14.85 -9.94 9.00
N ILE A 289 14.94 -10.77 7.96
CA ILE A 289 14.36 -10.49 6.64
C ILE A 289 13.20 -11.45 6.36
N GLN A 290 12.19 -11.45 7.24
CA GLN A 290 10.92 -12.11 6.93
C GLN A 290 10.06 -11.15 6.13
N LYS A 291 9.93 -11.41 4.82
CA LYS A 291 9.05 -10.65 3.92
C LYS A 291 7.66 -10.42 4.53
N LYS A 292 7.10 -11.42 5.20
CA LYS A 292 5.72 -11.34 5.71
C LYS A 292 5.50 -10.40 6.91
N ASP A 293 6.55 -9.88 7.56
CA ASP A 293 6.43 -9.04 8.75
C ASP A 293 7.15 -7.69 8.60
N TYR A 294 6.47 -6.77 7.91
CA TYR A 294 6.98 -5.41 7.68
C TYR A 294 7.18 -4.63 8.98
N THR A 295 6.30 -4.81 9.97
CA THR A 295 6.38 -4.11 11.26
C THR A 295 7.64 -4.51 12.00
N ALA A 296 7.94 -5.82 12.07
CA ALA A 296 9.17 -6.29 12.68
C ALA A 296 10.42 -5.77 11.94
N MET A 297 10.39 -5.77 10.61
CA MET A 297 11.50 -5.25 9.80
C MET A 297 11.80 -3.78 10.09
N ILE A 298 10.78 -2.91 10.12
CA ILE A 298 10.96 -1.49 10.46
C ILE A 298 11.48 -1.32 11.88
N HIS A 299 10.93 -2.07 12.84
CA HIS A 299 11.41 -2.03 14.22
C HIS A 299 12.91 -2.41 14.34
N TYR A 300 13.35 -3.44 13.62
CA TYR A 300 14.76 -3.82 13.60
C TYR A 300 15.65 -2.75 12.95
N MET A 301 15.18 -2.12 11.88
CA MET A 301 15.89 -0.99 11.26
C MET A 301 16.05 0.18 12.24
N GLU A 302 15.02 0.50 13.01
CA GLU A 302 15.06 1.55 14.05
C GLU A 302 16.07 1.20 15.15
N GLN A 303 16.07 -0.05 15.66
CA GLN A 303 17.02 -0.49 16.67
C GLN A 303 18.47 -0.44 16.17
N VAL A 304 18.71 -0.88 14.94
CA VAL A 304 20.05 -0.82 14.31
C VAL A 304 20.50 0.62 14.15
N HIS A 305 19.60 1.51 13.71
CA HIS A 305 19.89 2.94 13.59
C HIS A 305 20.26 3.54 14.94
N GLU A 306 19.49 3.26 15.99
CA GLU A 306 19.77 3.76 17.35
C GLU A 306 21.12 3.26 17.90
N VAL A 307 21.44 1.96 17.75
CA VAL A 307 22.75 1.41 18.13
C VAL A 307 23.88 2.07 17.34
N THR A 308 23.66 2.36 16.05
CA THR A 308 24.63 3.06 15.20
C THR A 308 24.90 4.47 15.72
N LEU A 309 23.86 5.20 16.13
CA LEU A 309 24.00 6.53 16.74
C LEU A 309 24.81 6.45 18.06
N VAL A 310 24.55 5.47 18.91
CA VAL A 310 25.34 5.24 20.14
C VAL A 310 26.81 5.01 19.80
N HIS A 311 27.09 4.19 18.77
CA HIS A 311 28.46 3.91 18.35
C HIS A 311 29.18 5.16 17.82
N CYS A 312 28.50 6.00 17.04
CA CYS A 312 29.07 7.27 16.55
C CYS A 312 29.38 8.29 17.65
N LEU A 313 28.73 8.18 18.82
CA LEU A 313 28.93 9.08 19.96
C LEU A 313 30.03 8.61 20.93
N ARG A 314 30.55 7.38 20.77
CA ARG A 314 31.58 6.78 21.62
C ARG A 314 32.95 6.83 20.94
#